data_AF-A0A7X1WVZ9-F1
#
_entry.id   AF-A0A7X1WVZ9-F1
#
_cell.length_a   1.000
_cell.length_b   1.000
_cell.length_c   1.000
_cell.angle_alpha   90.00
_cell.angle_beta   90.00
_cell.angle_gamma   90.00
#
_symmetry.space_group_name_H-M   'P 1'
#
loop_
_entity.id
_entity.type
_entity.pdbx_description
1 polymer ?
#
loop_
_entity_poly.entity_id
_entity_poly.type
_entity_poly.pdbx_seq_one_letter_code
_entity_poly.pdbx_strand_id
1 'polypeptide(L)'
;MQNKTSRVNNKALFAAGAALMMLLSAHPAFASSTAGGGLPFDDWFTTIRSSITGPFAFTAAIVGLVGAGATLIFGGDMNGFLRTLIFIVLVLCFIVAAQNTLSAITGQGAEITAAHDMAAKSADWITSKVEAVRSATARLVVGA
;
A
#
# COMPACT_ATOMS: atom_id res chain seq x y z
N MET A 1 21.83 -42.10 -28.34
CA MET A 1 21.23 -40.98 -27.57
C MET A 1 20.95 -41.47 -26.16
N GLN A 2 21.76 -41.04 -25.17
CA GLN A 2 21.71 -41.51 -23.79
C GLN A 2 20.62 -40.76 -23.02
N ASN A 3 19.45 -41.37 -22.81
CA ASN A 3 18.46 -40.80 -21.90
C ASN A 3 18.77 -41.26 -20.47
N LYS A 4 19.37 -40.36 -19.70
CA LYS A 4 19.71 -40.55 -18.29
C LYS A 4 18.39 -40.59 -17.52
N THR A 5 17.86 -41.79 -17.30
CA THR A 5 16.75 -42.03 -16.38
C THR A 5 17.19 -41.60 -14.98
N SER A 6 16.81 -40.37 -14.62
CA SER A 6 17.07 -39.78 -13.32
C SER A 6 16.42 -40.68 -12.27
N ARG A 7 17.23 -41.47 -11.56
CA ARG A 7 16.77 -42.28 -10.43
C ARG A 7 16.34 -41.31 -9.32
N VAL A 8 15.07 -40.94 -9.33
CA VAL A 8 14.45 -40.14 -8.27
C VAL A 8 14.55 -40.95 -6.98
N ASN A 9 15.48 -40.56 -6.11
CA ASN A 9 15.69 -41.18 -4.81
C ASN A 9 14.58 -40.68 -3.88
N ASN A 10 13.76 -41.59 -3.33
CA ASN A 10 12.63 -41.22 -2.47
C ASN A 10 13.04 -40.28 -1.31
N LYS A 11 14.27 -40.42 -0.80
CA LYS A 11 14.82 -39.51 0.22
C LYS A 11 15.00 -38.08 -0.30
N ALA A 12 15.42 -37.91 -1.55
CA ALA A 12 15.54 -36.62 -2.21
C ALA A 12 14.16 -36.00 -2.51
N LEU A 13 13.16 -36.84 -2.83
CA LEU A 13 11.78 -36.37 -3.00
C LEU A 13 11.17 -35.89 -1.67
N PHE A 14 11.39 -36.64 -0.58
CA PHE A 14 10.97 -36.22 0.76
C PHE A 14 11.72 -34.97 1.25
N ALA A 15 13.04 -34.87 0.99
CA ALA A 15 13.82 -33.67 1.31
C ALA A 15 13.36 -32.44 0.52
N ALA A 16 13.06 -32.60 -0.79
CA ALA A 16 12.50 -31.54 -1.62
C ALA A 16 11.09 -31.14 -1.15
N GLY A 17 10.26 -32.09 -0.76
CA GLY A 17 8.93 -31.83 -0.20
C GLY A 17 8.99 -31.12 1.16
N ALA A 18 9.93 -31.50 2.03
CA ALA A 18 10.15 -30.84 3.31
C ALA A 18 10.72 -29.43 3.14
N ALA A 19 11.65 -29.22 2.20
CA ALA A 19 12.15 -27.90 1.84
C ALA A 19 11.06 -27.01 1.27
N LEU A 20 10.18 -27.56 0.42
CA LEU A 20 9.01 -26.87 -0.11
C LEU A 20 8.02 -26.50 1.02
N MET A 21 7.73 -27.42 1.95
CA MET A 21 6.90 -27.14 3.13
C MET A 21 7.52 -26.08 4.06
N MET A 22 8.85 -26.06 4.23
CA MET A 22 9.55 -25.00 4.94
C MET A 22 9.47 -23.66 4.20
N LEU A 23 9.55 -23.65 2.88
CA LEU A 23 9.37 -22.45 2.04
C LEU A 23 7.93 -21.91 2.08
N LEU A 24 6.92 -22.79 2.15
CA LEU A 24 5.52 -22.38 2.32
C LEU A 24 5.19 -21.98 3.77
N SER A 25 5.88 -22.56 4.76
CA SER A 25 5.73 -22.19 6.19
C SER A 25 6.56 -20.97 6.59
N ALA A 26 7.53 -20.58 5.76
CA ALA A 26 8.22 -19.31 5.86
C ALA A 26 7.20 -18.20 5.57
N HIS A 27 6.57 -17.74 6.66
CA HIS A 27 5.63 -16.64 6.70
C HIS A 27 6.08 -15.47 5.79
N PRO A 28 5.14 -14.77 5.12
CA PRO A 28 5.43 -13.50 4.43
C PRO A 28 5.91 -12.40 5.39
N ALA A 29 6.00 -12.68 6.70
CA ALA A 29 6.56 -11.80 7.72
C ALA A 29 8.06 -11.51 7.52
N PHE A 30 8.83 -12.40 6.89
CA PHE A 30 10.25 -12.13 6.59
C PHE A 30 10.48 -11.36 5.27
N ALA A 31 9.41 -10.96 4.58
CA ALA A 31 9.47 -10.07 3.43
C ALA A 31 8.60 -8.81 3.60
N SER A 32 7.96 -8.63 4.77
CA SER A 32 7.35 -7.35 5.14
C SER A 32 8.43 -6.37 5.57
N SER A 33 9.29 -5.99 4.63
CA SER A 33 10.16 -4.84 4.77
C SER A 33 9.35 -3.57 4.50
N THR A 34 8.42 -3.23 5.41
CA THR A 34 7.93 -1.85 5.56
C THR A 34 8.72 -1.08 6.62
N ALA A 35 9.60 -1.74 7.37
CA ALA A 35 10.51 -1.07 8.28
C ALA A 35 11.88 -1.69 8.06
N GLY A 36 12.73 -0.99 7.31
CA GLY A 36 14.13 -1.37 7.26
C GLY A 36 14.74 -1.28 8.66
N GLY A 37 15.74 -2.12 8.87
CA GLY A 37 16.26 -2.42 10.19
C GLY A 37 16.93 -1.21 10.82
N GLY A 38 16.36 -0.70 11.91
CA GLY A 38 17.04 -0.12 13.10
C GLY A 38 18.11 0.96 12.90
N LEU A 39 18.25 1.53 11.70
CA LEU A 39 19.29 2.49 11.37
C LEU A 39 18.65 3.88 11.19
N PRO A 40 19.15 4.93 11.87
CA PRO A 40 18.49 6.25 11.92
C PRO A 40 18.41 6.98 10.58
N PHE A 41 19.05 6.46 9.52
CA PHE A 41 18.94 6.98 8.16
C PHE A 41 17.79 6.36 7.34
N ASP A 42 17.23 5.23 7.79
CA ASP A 42 16.11 4.56 7.13
C ASP A 42 14.83 5.39 7.21
N ASP A 43 14.62 6.06 8.35
CA ASP A 43 13.51 6.99 8.57
C ASP A 43 13.52 8.17 7.58
N TRP A 44 14.71 8.65 7.18
CA TRP A 44 14.82 9.68 6.15
C TRP A 44 14.36 9.14 4.79
N PHE A 45 14.85 7.97 4.37
CA PHE A 45 14.51 7.41 3.05
C PHE A 45 13.02 7.03 2.97
N THR A 46 12.46 6.50 4.05
CA THR A 46 11.03 6.20 4.15
C THR A 46 10.18 7.46 4.18
N THR A 47 10.62 8.53 4.84
CA THR A 47 9.93 9.84 4.82
C THR A 47 9.95 10.47 3.43
N ILE A 48 11.06 10.39 2.70
CA ILE A 48 11.16 10.88 1.31
C ILE A 48 10.20 10.08 0.41
N ARG A 49 10.21 8.74 0.53
CA ARG A 49 9.29 7.88 -0.21
C ARG A 49 7.83 8.24 0.10
N SER A 50 7.49 8.36 1.38
CA SER A 50 6.13 8.70 1.84
C SER A 50 5.70 10.08 1.36
N SER A 51 6.62 11.04 1.30
CA SER A 51 6.35 12.38 0.77
C SER A 51 6.08 12.32 -0.74
N ILE A 52 6.88 11.59 -1.51
CA ILE A 52 6.72 11.48 -2.97
C ILE A 52 5.49 10.64 -3.35
N THR A 53 5.11 9.64 -2.57
CA THR A 53 3.90 8.83 -2.82
C THR A 53 2.66 9.37 -2.10
N GLY A 54 2.79 10.42 -1.29
CA GLY A 54 1.75 10.98 -0.44
C GLY A 54 1.06 12.21 -1.05
N PRO A 55 0.45 13.09 -0.21
CA PRO A 55 -0.33 14.24 -0.67
C PRO A 55 0.42 15.20 -1.61
N PHE A 56 1.75 15.23 -1.55
CA PHE A 56 2.59 16.07 -2.43
C PHE A 56 2.51 15.64 -3.91
N ALA A 57 2.48 14.34 -4.22
CA ALA A 57 2.28 13.88 -5.60
C ALA A 57 0.93 14.30 -6.17
N PHE A 58 -0.10 14.34 -5.33
CA PHE A 58 -1.44 14.80 -5.73
C PHE A 58 -1.42 16.28 -6.11
N THR A 59 -0.76 17.13 -5.31
CA THR A 59 -0.61 18.55 -5.65
C THR A 59 0.24 18.75 -6.91
N ALA A 60 1.34 18.01 -7.07
CA ALA A 60 2.18 18.07 -8.26
C ALA A 60 1.41 17.66 -9.54
N ALA A 61 0.55 16.64 -9.44
CA ALA A 61 -0.31 16.21 -10.54
C ALA A 61 -1.30 17.30 -10.97
N ILE A 62 -1.89 18.02 -10.01
CA ILE A 62 -2.81 19.14 -10.29
C ILE A 62 -2.07 20.27 -11.02
N VAL A 63 -0.85 20.62 -10.60
CA VAL A 63 -0.04 21.66 -11.27
C VAL A 63 0.30 21.25 -12.71
N GLY A 64 0.67 19.98 -12.94
CA GLY A 64 0.92 19.44 -14.27
C GLY A 64 -0.33 19.46 -15.17
N LEU A 65 -1.50 19.14 -14.61
CA LEU A 65 -2.78 19.21 -15.30
C LEU A 65 -3.13 20.66 -15.70
N VAL A 66 -2.95 21.63 -14.79
CA VAL A 66 -3.24 23.03 -15.06
C VAL A 66 -2.28 23.61 -16.10
N GLY A 67 -0.98 23.27 -16.05
CA GLY A 67 0.00 23.69 -17.05
C GLY A 67 -0.31 23.12 -18.45
N ALA A 68 -0.76 21.86 -18.51
CA ALA A 68 -1.24 21.27 -19.75
C ALA A 68 -2.57 21.93 -20.21
N GLY A 69 -3.53 22.13 -19.32
CA GLY A 69 -4.79 22.80 -19.65
C GLY A 69 -4.61 24.22 -20.19
N ALA A 70 -3.71 25.00 -19.59
CA ALA A 70 -3.39 26.36 -20.02
C ALA A 70 -2.78 26.39 -21.44
N THR A 71 -1.86 25.47 -21.74
CA THR A 71 -1.25 25.38 -23.08
C THR A 71 -2.25 24.90 -24.15
N LEU A 72 -3.26 24.12 -23.75
CA LEU A 72 -4.36 23.67 -24.61
C LEU A 72 -5.32 24.81 -24.96
N ILE A 73 -5.69 25.65 -23.98
CA ILE A 73 -6.61 26.78 -24.18
C ILE A 73 -6.02 27.82 -25.15
N PHE A 74 -4.71 28.09 -25.05
CA PHE A 74 -4.05 29.08 -25.91
C PHE A 74 -3.58 28.53 -27.26
N GLY A 75 -3.85 27.25 -27.55
CA GLY A 75 -3.72 26.71 -28.91
C GLY A 75 -2.28 26.60 -29.44
N GLY A 76 -1.33 26.16 -28.60
CA GLY A 76 0.01 25.80 -29.05
C GLY A 76 0.04 24.37 -29.62
N ASP A 77 0.52 24.20 -30.85
CA ASP A 77 0.86 22.94 -31.52
C ASP A 77 0.06 21.71 -31.02
N MET A 78 -1.23 21.65 -31.40
CA MET A 78 -2.21 20.68 -30.89
C MET A 78 -1.71 19.22 -30.98
N ASN A 79 -0.88 18.92 -31.98
CA ASN A 79 -0.33 17.58 -32.17
C ASN A 79 0.79 17.28 -31.14
N GLY A 80 1.68 18.25 -30.89
CA GLY A 80 2.68 18.16 -29.82
C GLY A 80 2.06 18.14 -28.41
N PHE A 81 1.00 18.93 -28.21
CA PHE A 81 0.28 19.00 -26.96
C PHE A 81 -0.48 17.69 -26.64
N LEU A 82 -1.31 17.21 -27.56
CA LEU A 82 -2.10 15.98 -27.39
C LEU A 82 -1.18 14.78 -27.15
N ARG A 83 -0.06 14.69 -27.89
CA ARG A 83 0.97 13.66 -27.70
C ARG A 83 1.57 13.71 -26.29
N THR A 84 1.90 14.91 -25.80
CA THR A 84 2.44 15.09 -24.45
C THR A 84 1.40 14.76 -23.38
N LEU A 85 0.14 15.17 -23.56
CA LEU A 85 -0.95 14.90 -22.63
C LEU A 85 -1.25 13.40 -22.52
N ILE A 86 -1.34 12.68 -23.63
CA ILE A 86 -1.57 11.22 -23.63
C ILE A 86 -0.41 10.50 -22.93
N PHE A 87 0.84 10.93 -23.16
CA PHE A 87 2.01 10.34 -22.49
C PHE A 87 1.96 10.53 -20.97
N ILE A 88 1.66 11.74 -20.49
CA ILE A 88 1.58 12.02 -19.05
C ILE A 88 0.44 11.23 -18.40
N VAL A 89 -0.73 11.17 -19.03
CA VAL A 89 -1.88 10.39 -18.51
C VAL A 89 -1.58 8.90 -18.50
N LEU A 90 -0.97 8.35 -19.56
CA LEU A 90 -0.58 6.93 -19.60
C LEU A 90 0.38 6.57 -18.46
N VAL A 91 1.39 7.40 -18.21
CA VAL A 91 2.36 7.17 -17.13
C VAL A 91 1.69 7.25 -15.76
N LEU A 92 0.83 8.25 -15.51
CA LEU A 92 0.11 8.38 -14.24
C LEU A 92 -0.87 7.21 -14.01
N CYS A 93 -1.65 6.84 -15.03
CA CYS A 93 -2.55 5.68 -14.96
C CYS A 93 -1.78 4.39 -14.68
N PHE A 94 -0.61 4.20 -15.31
CA PHE A 94 0.20 3.01 -15.10
C PHE A 94 0.81 2.97 -13.69
N ILE A 95 1.29 4.09 -13.15
CA ILE A 95 1.84 4.17 -11.79
C ILE A 95 0.75 3.87 -10.73
N VAL A 96 -0.42 4.48 -10.88
CA VAL A 96 -1.56 4.26 -9.95
C VAL A 96 -2.08 2.83 -10.05
N ALA A 97 -2.21 2.30 -11.28
CA ALA A 97 -2.61 0.91 -11.50
C ALA A 97 -1.59 -0.08 -10.93
N ALA A 98 -0.29 0.18 -11.08
CA ALA A 98 0.77 -0.69 -10.56
C ALA A 98 0.73 -0.75 -9.03
N GLN A 99 0.53 0.38 -8.34
CA GLN A 99 0.42 0.39 -6.89
C GLN A 99 -0.82 -0.38 -6.41
N ASN A 100 -1.98 -0.14 -7.03
CA ASN A 100 -3.23 -0.82 -6.68
C ASN A 100 -3.19 -2.32 -7.01
N THR A 101 -2.60 -2.69 -8.15
CA THR A 101 -2.44 -4.10 -8.57
C THR A 101 -1.44 -4.82 -7.67
N LEU A 102 -0.34 -4.17 -7.28
CA LEU A 102 0.60 -4.73 -6.33
C LEU A 102 -0.05 -4.94 -4.96
N SER A 103 -0.77 -3.95 -4.42
CA SER A 103 -1.51 -4.09 -3.16
C SER A 103 -2.59 -5.18 -3.19
N ALA A 104 -3.25 -5.36 -4.35
CA ALA A 104 -4.24 -6.42 -4.55
C ALA A 104 -3.59 -7.82 -4.59
N ILE A 105 -2.39 -7.95 -5.14
CA ILE A 105 -1.68 -9.24 -5.29
C ILE A 105 -0.86 -9.59 -4.04
N THR A 106 -0.21 -8.62 -3.39
CA THR A 106 0.68 -8.85 -2.23
C THR A 106 -0.04 -8.90 -0.89
N GLY A 107 -1.37 -8.95 -0.89
CA GLY A 107 -2.12 -9.32 0.30
C GLY A 107 -2.36 -8.18 1.30
N GLN A 108 -3.21 -7.23 0.92
CA GLN A 108 -4.32 -6.81 1.81
C GLN A 108 -5.36 -7.95 1.95
N GLY A 109 -4.92 -9.22 1.93
CA GLY A 109 -5.70 -10.44 2.09
C GLY A 109 -5.90 -10.80 3.56
N ALA A 110 -5.97 -9.79 4.41
CA ALA A 110 -6.50 -9.88 5.76
C ALA A 110 -7.83 -9.12 5.79
N GLU A 111 -8.77 -9.51 4.93
CA GLU A 111 -10.16 -9.04 4.99
C GLU A 111 -10.77 -9.22 6.38
N ILE A 112 -10.25 -10.20 7.14
CA ILE A 112 -10.58 -10.46 8.54
C ILE A 112 -10.01 -9.38 9.50
N THR A 113 -8.81 -8.85 9.23
CA THR A 113 -8.24 -7.73 10.02
C THR A 113 -8.92 -6.41 9.67
N ALA A 114 -9.28 -6.16 8.41
CA ALA A 114 -10.02 -4.95 8.06
C ALA A 114 -11.41 -4.92 8.71
N ALA A 115 -12.13 -6.04 8.76
CA ALA A 115 -13.39 -6.15 9.49
C ALA A 115 -13.19 -5.94 11.01
N HIS A 116 -12.12 -6.49 11.58
CA HIS A 116 -11.77 -6.30 12.99
C HIS A 116 -11.34 -4.87 13.33
N ASP A 117 -10.54 -4.20 12.49
CA ASP A 117 -10.11 -2.81 12.69
C ASP A 117 -11.27 -1.84 12.54
N MET A 118 -12.20 -2.10 11.60
CA MET A 118 -13.43 -1.29 11.48
C MET A 118 -14.38 -1.55 12.65
N ALA A 119 -14.44 -2.79 13.18
CA ALA A 119 -15.18 -3.12 14.40
C ALA A 119 -14.55 -2.50 15.66
N ALA A 120 -13.22 -2.49 15.77
CA ALA A 120 -12.49 -1.87 16.88
C ALA A 120 -12.62 -0.35 16.85
N LYS A 121 -12.44 0.28 15.68
CA LYS A 121 -12.63 1.73 15.52
C LYS A 121 -14.08 2.14 15.77
N SER A 122 -15.04 1.27 15.46
CA SER A 122 -16.45 1.49 15.80
C SER A 122 -16.75 1.35 17.29
N ALA A 123 -16.08 0.44 18.00
CA ALA A 123 -16.17 0.36 19.46
C ALA A 123 -15.52 1.56 20.16
N ASP A 124 -14.38 2.04 19.67
CA ASP A 124 -13.64 3.15 20.29
C ASP A 124 -14.41 4.48 20.24
N TRP A 125 -15.07 4.83 19.13
CA TRP A 125 -15.84 6.09 19.08
C TRP A 125 -17.09 6.06 19.96
N ILE A 126 -17.72 4.90 20.11
CA ILE A 126 -18.88 4.72 20.99
C ILE A 126 -18.41 4.88 22.44
N THR A 127 -17.32 4.21 22.80
CA THR A 127 -16.75 4.25 24.17
C THR A 127 -16.33 5.68 24.53
N SER A 128 -15.66 6.40 23.64
CA SER A 128 -15.28 7.80 23.84
C SER A 128 -16.50 8.72 24.04
N LYS A 129 -17.58 8.52 23.27
CA LYS A 129 -18.82 9.29 23.47
C LYS A 129 -19.53 8.94 24.77
N VAL A 130 -19.55 7.67 25.17
CA VAL A 130 -20.16 7.23 26.43
C VAL A 130 -19.41 7.81 27.64
N GLU A 131 -18.08 7.84 27.61
CA GLU A 131 -17.26 8.46 28.66
C GLU A 131 -17.43 9.99 28.71
N ALA A 132 -17.54 10.64 27.56
CA ALA A 132 -17.85 12.06 27.47
C ALA A 132 -19.23 12.38 28.10
N VAL A 133 -20.24 11.53 27.86
CA VAL A 133 -21.56 11.69 28.49
C VAL A 133 -21.51 11.41 29.99
N ARG A 134 -20.82 10.36 30.43
CA ARG A 134 -20.67 10.00 31.84
C ARG A 134 -19.96 11.11 32.64
N SER A 135 -18.92 11.70 32.07
CA SER A 135 -18.21 12.82 32.70
C SER A 135 -19.06 14.09 32.72
N ALA A 136 -19.85 14.37 31.68
CA ALA A 136 -20.81 15.47 31.69
C ALA A 136 -21.89 15.30 32.78
N THR A 137 -22.46 14.10 32.93
CA THR A 137 -23.46 13.80 33.97
C THR A 137 -22.86 13.86 35.38
N ALA A 138 -21.63 13.35 35.57
CA ALA A 138 -20.95 13.44 36.87
C ALA A 138 -20.73 14.89 37.30
N ARG A 139 -20.43 15.79 36.34
CA ARG A 139 -20.29 17.23 36.61
C ARG A 139 -21.61 17.89 37.01
N LEU A 140 -22.75 17.39 36.53
CA LEU A 140 -24.08 17.88 36.92
C LEU A 140 -24.50 17.36 38.30
N VAL A 141 -24.11 16.14 38.67
CA VAL A 141 -24.47 15.53 39.97
C VAL A 141 -23.59 16.04 41.12
N VAL A 142 -22.30 16.30 40.88
CA VAL A 142 -21.39 16.86 41.89
C VAL A 142 -21.49 18.39 41.98
N GLY A 143 -22.08 19.04 40.97
CA GLY A 143 -22.27 20.48 40.89
C GLY A 143 -23.60 21.00 41.46
N ALA A 144 -24.36 20.18 42.20
CA ALA A 144 -25.58 20.55 42.92
C ALA A 144 -25.38 20.35 44.43
#